data_AF-A0A0S4R2A6-F1
#
_entry.id   AF-A0A0S4R2A6-F1
#
_cell.length_a   1.000
_cell.length_b   1.000
_cell.length_c   1.000
_cell.angle_alpha   90.00
_cell.angle_beta   90.00
_cell.angle_gamma   90.00
#
_symmetry.space_group_name_H-M   'P 1'
#
loop_
_entity.id
_entity.type
_entity.pdbx_description
1 polymer ?
#
loop_
_entity_poly.entity_id
_entity_poly.type
_entity_poly.pdbx_seq_one_letter_code
_entity_poly.pdbx_strand_id
1 'polypeptide(L)'
;MGAEGEQIGIVSIGEAMRLAQEADLDLVEVAPTARPPVCKLMDYGKFKYESDQKRREARKNQVQTVIKEMKLRPKIDPHDYETKKGHVVRFLKAGDKVKITIMFRGREQSRPELGIRLLQRLSTDVADLGYVEAQPKQDGRNMTMVMAPHKGPAKPQRVPESATQG
;
A
#
# COMPACT_ATOMS: atom_id res chain seq x y z
N MET A 1 -12.96 -32.96 -9.89
CA MET A 1 -13.97 -32.46 -8.92
C MET A 1 -15.17 -31.97 -9.70
N GLY A 2 -16.38 -32.26 -9.23
CA GLY A 2 -17.59 -31.70 -9.84
C GLY A 2 -17.81 -30.23 -9.47
N ALA A 3 -18.90 -29.65 -9.98
CA ALA A 3 -19.15 -28.21 -9.99
C ALA A 3 -19.19 -27.59 -8.58
N GLU A 4 -19.85 -28.28 -7.64
CA GLU A 4 -20.03 -27.83 -6.26
C GLU A 4 -18.91 -28.30 -5.31
N GLY A 5 -17.84 -28.91 -5.85
CA GLY A 5 -16.70 -29.39 -5.07
C GLY A 5 -16.78 -30.87 -4.67
N GLU A 6 -17.74 -31.61 -5.19
CA GLU A 6 -17.82 -33.07 -5.04
C GLU A 6 -16.57 -33.77 -5.62
N GLN A 7 -16.12 -34.82 -4.93
CA GLN A 7 -14.94 -35.57 -5.32
C GLN A 7 -15.33 -36.79 -6.17
N ILE A 8 -15.24 -36.64 -7.48
CA ILE A 8 -15.54 -37.70 -8.47
C ILE A 8 -14.46 -38.80 -8.49
N GLY A 9 -13.24 -38.52 -7.99
CA GLY A 9 -12.11 -39.46 -8.00
C GLY A 9 -11.20 -39.32 -9.23
N ILE A 10 -10.37 -40.33 -9.48
CA ILE A 10 -9.47 -40.37 -10.65
C ILE A 10 -10.23 -41.01 -11.80
N VAL A 11 -10.46 -40.24 -12.86
CA VAL A 11 -11.16 -40.67 -14.08
C VAL A 11 -10.31 -40.41 -15.32
N SER A 12 -10.69 -41.04 -16.44
CA SER A 12 -10.06 -40.74 -17.72
C SER A 12 -10.41 -39.34 -18.21
N ILE A 13 -9.57 -38.75 -19.06
CA ILE A 13 -9.85 -37.44 -19.66
C ILE A 13 -11.14 -37.43 -20.48
N GLY A 14 -11.44 -38.51 -21.20
CA GLY A 14 -12.67 -38.61 -22.00
C GLY A 14 -13.93 -38.60 -21.15
N GLU A 15 -13.91 -39.29 -20.01
CA GLU A 15 -15.01 -39.28 -19.06
C GLU A 15 -15.18 -37.91 -18.39
N ALA A 16 -14.08 -37.27 -18.01
CA ALA A 16 -14.10 -35.91 -17.46
C ALA A 16 -14.67 -34.88 -18.47
N MET A 17 -14.31 -34.99 -19.75
CA MET A 17 -14.83 -34.13 -20.82
C MET A 17 -16.33 -34.36 -21.06
N ARG A 18 -16.78 -35.62 -21.04
CA ARG A 18 -18.21 -35.95 -21.15
C ARG A 18 -19.01 -35.34 -20.00
N LEU A 19 -18.53 -35.49 -18.76
CA LEU A 19 -19.19 -34.92 -17.57
C LEU A 19 -19.25 -33.39 -17.62
N ALA A 20 -18.22 -32.74 -18.15
CA ALA A 20 -18.22 -31.29 -18.38
C ALA A 20 -19.33 -30.88 -19.37
N GLN A 21 -19.42 -31.60 -20.49
CA GLN A 21 -20.42 -31.32 -21.52
C GLN A 21 -21.85 -31.60 -21.08
N GLU A 22 -22.08 -32.67 -20.31
CA GLU A 22 -23.40 -32.98 -19.73
C GLU A 22 -23.87 -31.95 -18.71
N ALA A 23 -22.93 -31.26 -18.06
CA ALA A 23 -23.22 -30.21 -17.10
C ALA A 23 -23.24 -28.81 -17.74
N ASP A 24 -22.99 -28.67 -19.05
CA ASP A 24 -22.76 -27.39 -19.74
C ASP A 24 -21.66 -26.53 -19.06
N LEU A 25 -20.59 -27.18 -18.60
CA LEU A 25 -19.44 -26.57 -17.91
C LEU A 25 -18.13 -26.85 -18.64
N ASP A 26 -17.07 -26.15 -18.25
CA ASP A 26 -15.70 -26.42 -18.71
C ASP A 26 -14.96 -27.36 -17.76
N LEU A 27 -14.14 -28.26 -18.33
CA LEU A 27 -13.14 -29.01 -17.57
C LEU A 27 -11.88 -28.16 -17.43
N VAL A 28 -11.63 -27.61 -16.24
CA VAL A 28 -10.51 -26.70 -15.97
C VAL A 28 -9.46 -27.36 -15.09
N GLU A 29 -8.20 -27.40 -15.52
CA GLU A 29 -7.08 -27.83 -14.71
C GLU A 29 -6.76 -26.81 -13.61
N VAL A 30 -6.95 -27.18 -12.34
CA VAL A 30 -6.71 -26.29 -11.18
C VAL A 30 -5.40 -26.61 -10.46
N ALA A 31 -4.87 -27.83 -10.59
CA ALA A 31 -3.54 -28.20 -10.12
C ALA A 31 -2.84 -29.10 -11.15
N PRO A 32 -2.21 -28.51 -12.20
CA PRO A 32 -1.57 -29.27 -13.27
C PRO A 32 -0.31 -30.03 -12.81
N THR A 33 0.30 -29.61 -11.71
CA THR A 33 1.52 -30.23 -11.15
C THR A 33 1.25 -31.41 -10.23
N ALA A 34 -0.01 -31.65 -9.86
CA ALA A 34 -0.39 -32.80 -9.03
C ALA A 34 -0.28 -34.12 -9.82
N ARG A 35 -0.17 -35.24 -9.10
CA ARG A 35 -0.13 -36.59 -9.69
C ARG A 35 -1.22 -37.47 -9.07
N PRO A 36 -2.32 -37.77 -9.81
CA PRO A 36 -2.67 -37.23 -11.13
C PRO A 36 -3.04 -35.73 -11.09
N PRO A 37 -3.02 -35.01 -12.24
CA PRO A 37 -3.48 -33.62 -12.32
C PRO A 37 -4.90 -33.46 -11.79
N VAL A 38 -5.17 -32.35 -11.12
CA VAL A 38 -6.50 -32.09 -10.54
C VAL A 38 -7.26 -31.13 -11.44
N CYS A 39 -8.35 -31.63 -12.02
CA CYS A 39 -9.30 -30.85 -12.81
C CYS A 39 -10.60 -30.60 -12.03
N LYS A 40 -11.24 -29.47 -12.28
CA LYS A 40 -12.53 -29.09 -11.73
C LYS A 40 -13.48 -28.67 -12.84
N LEU A 41 -14.73 -29.13 -12.76
CA LEU A 41 -15.81 -28.66 -13.62
C LEU A 41 -16.25 -27.27 -13.15
N MET A 42 -16.20 -26.27 -14.03
CA MET A 42 -16.64 -24.91 -13.71
C MET A 42 -16.90 -24.10 -14.98
N ASP A 43 -17.65 -23.00 -14.87
CA ASP A 43 -17.71 -21.98 -15.93
C ASP A 43 -16.42 -21.13 -15.88
N TYR A 44 -15.54 -21.34 -16.86
CA TYR A 44 -14.25 -20.66 -16.90
C TYR A 44 -14.40 -19.16 -17.18
N GLY A 45 -15.40 -18.77 -17.98
CA GLY A 45 -15.69 -17.37 -18.31
C GLY A 45 -16.09 -16.58 -17.07
N LYS A 46 -17.03 -17.10 -16.29
CA LYS A 46 -17.48 -16.53 -15.02
C LYS A 46 -16.34 -16.49 -14.00
N PHE A 47 -15.59 -17.58 -13.84
CA PHE A 47 -14.45 -17.64 -12.92
C PHE A 47 -13.39 -16.56 -13.24
N LYS A 48 -13.04 -16.41 -14.53
CA LYS A 48 -12.10 -15.38 -14.97
C LYS A 48 -12.61 -13.98 -14.65
N TYR A 49 -13.89 -13.71 -14.89
CA TYR A 49 -14.51 -12.42 -14.58
C TYR A 49 -14.47 -12.12 -13.07
N GLU A 50 -14.88 -13.06 -12.22
CA GLU A 50 -14.88 -12.90 -10.76
C GLU A 50 -13.46 -12.72 -10.21
N SER A 51 -12.49 -13.49 -10.72
CA SER A 51 -11.08 -13.36 -10.37
C SER A 51 -10.52 -11.99 -10.76
N ASP A 52 -10.86 -11.50 -11.96
CA ASP A 52 -10.47 -10.17 -12.44
C ASP A 52 -11.11 -9.05 -11.62
N GLN A 53 -12.40 -9.17 -11.26
CA GLN A 53 -13.08 -8.24 -10.36
C GLN A 53 -12.42 -8.21 -8.98
N LYS A 54 -12.22 -9.38 -8.36
CA LYS A 54 -11.55 -9.51 -7.06
C LYS A 54 -10.13 -8.94 -7.08
N ARG A 55 -9.39 -9.16 -8.18
CA ARG A 55 -8.05 -8.57 -8.37
C ARG A 55 -8.11 -7.04 -8.50
N ARG A 56 -9.09 -6.50 -9.21
CA ARG A 56 -9.30 -5.04 -9.33
C ARG A 56 -9.68 -4.42 -7.98
N GLU A 57 -10.58 -5.04 -7.23
CA GLU A 57 -10.96 -4.60 -5.89
C GLU A 57 -9.79 -4.66 -4.90
N ALA A 58 -9.02 -5.75 -4.92
CA ALA A 58 -7.82 -5.88 -4.10
C ALA A 58 -6.79 -4.80 -4.41
N ARG A 59 -6.55 -4.49 -5.70
CA ARG A 59 -5.67 -3.39 -6.11
C ARG A 59 -6.19 -2.02 -5.68
N LYS A 60 -7.50 -1.77 -5.79
CA LYS A 60 -8.11 -0.50 -5.34
C LYS A 60 -8.01 -0.33 -3.82
N ASN A 61 -8.15 -1.41 -3.07
CA ASN A 61 -8.11 -1.41 -1.61
C ASN A 61 -6.68 -1.50 -1.04
N GLN A 62 -5.67 -1.76 -1.88
CA GLN A 62 -4.28 -1.75 -1.46
C GLN A 62 -3.86 -0.30 -1.20
N VAL A 63 -3.69 0.05 0.07
CA VAL A 63 -3.20 1.38 0.42
C VAL A 63 -1.71 1.44 0.13
N GLN A 64 -1.33 2.24 -0.88
CA GLN A 64 0.07 2.48 -1.21
C GLN A 64 0.63 3.53 -0.26
N THR A 65 1.59 3.14 0.57
CA THR A 65 2.40 4.11 1.32
C THR A 65 3.28 4.88 0.34
N VAL A 66 3.03 6.17 0.20
CA VAL A 66 3.83 7.06 -0.65
C VAL A 66 4.83 7.82 0.22
N ILE A 67 5.99 8.16 -0.34
CA ILE A 67 6.93 9.08 0.29
C ILE A 67 6.61 10.50 -0.17
N LYS A 68 6.11 11.34 0.73
CA LYS A 68 5.88 12.77 0.49
C LYS A 68 7.14 13.55 0.81
N GLU A 69 7.45 14.57 0.01
CA GLU A 69 8.60 15.42 0.26
C GLU A 69 8.19 16.71 0.98
N MET A 70 8.97 17.09 1.99
CA MET A 70 8.83 18.38 2.65
C MET A 70 10.18 19.10 2.66
N LYS A 71 10.21 20.34 2.15
CA LYS A 71 11.45 21.14 2.08
C LYS A 71 11.39 22.30 3.07
N LEU A 72 12.46 22.46 3.84
CA LEU A 72 12.64 23.48 4.87
C LEU A 72 13.98 24.18 4.67
N ARG A 73 14.15 25.30 5.37
CA ARG A 73 15.39 26.09 5.36
C ARG A 73 15.90 26.27 6.79
N PRO A 74 17.24 26.38 7.00
CA PRO A 74 17.79 26.55 8.35
C PRO A 74 17.25 27.76 9.11
N LYS A 75 16.91 28.84 8.40
CA LYS A 75 16.35 30.09 8.94
C LYS A 75 14.86 30.24 8.62
N ILE A 76 14.09 29.17 8.78
CA ILE A 76 12.65 29.21 8.58
C ILE A 76 11.98 30.09 9.63
N ASP A 77 11.00 30.89 9.21
CA ASP A 77 10.17 31.70 10.09
C ASP A 77 9.22 30.81 10.93
N PRO A 78 8.88 31.17 12.18
CA PRO A 78 7.98 30.37 13.01
C PRO A 78 6.62 30.07 12.35
N HIS A 79 6.02 31.01 11.63
CA HIS A 79 4.73 30.79 10.96
C HIS A 79 4.84 29.80 9.79
N ASP A 80 5.89 29.91 8.98
CA ASP A 80 6.16 28.95 7.90
C ASP A 80 6.48 27.57 8.49
N TYR A 81 7.24 27.51 9.60
CA TYR A 81 7.51 26.26 10.30
C TYR A 81 6.22 25.54 10.72
N GLU A 82 5.29 26.25 11.36
CA GLU A 82 4.01 25.67 11.78
C GLU A 82 3.19 25.16 10.59
N THR A 83 3.19 25.90 9.48
CA THR A 83 2.52 25.48 8.23
C THR A 83 3.12 24.18 7.69
N LYS A 84 4.46 24.10 7.62
CA LYS A 84 5.17 22.91 7.12
C LYS A 84 5.01 21.73 8.06
N LYS A 85 5.04 21.96 9.38
CA LYS A 85 4.73 20.95 10.40
C LYS A 85 3.31 20.40 10.21
N GLY A 86 2.33 21.27 9.98
CA GLY A 86 0.94 20.87 9.68
C GLY A 86 0.82 19.93 8.47
N HIS A 87 1.61 20.16 7.42
CA HIS A 87 1.67 19.25 6.28
C HIS A 87 2.30 17.90 6.64
N VAL A 88 3.40 17.89 7.40
CA VAL A 88 4.04 16.64 7.89
C VAL A 88 3.03 15.83 8.73
N VAL A 89 2.33 16.49 9.66
CA VAL A 89 1.25 15.90 10.46
C VAL A 89 0.18 15.28 9.57
N ARG A 90 -0.29 16.01 8.55
CA ARG A 90 -1.31 15.53 7.61
C ARG A 90 -0.84 14.28 6.85
N PHE A 91 0.41 14.24 6.39
CA PHE A 91 0.95 13.09 5.66
C PHE A 91 1.12 11.88 6.57
N LEU A 92 1.67 12.05 7.78
CA LEU A 92 1.80 10.95 8.74
C LEU A 92 0.43 10.39 9.15
N LYS A 93 -0.59 11.25 9.36
CA LYS A 93 -1.96 10.81 9.63
C LYS A 93 -2.59 10.05 8.46
N ALA A 94 -2.22 10.40 7.22
CA ALA A 94 -2.66 9.69 6.02
C ALA A 94 -1.94 8.34 5.83
N GLY A 95 -0.91 8.04 6.62
CA GLY A 95 -0.12 6.82 6.48
C GLY A 95 1.02 6.90 5.47
N ASP A 96 1.35 8.11 5.03
CA ASP A 96 2.47 8.36 4.14
C ASP A 96 3.77 8.53 4.94
N LYS A 97 4.88 8.08 4.35
CA LYS A 97 6.21 8.46 4.84
C LYS A 97 6.51 9.88 4.41
N VAL A 98 7.32 10.59 5.18
CA VAL A 98 7.73 11.95 4.84
C VAL A 98 9.24 12.05 4.79
N LYS A 99 9.78 12.45 3.63
CA LYS A 99 11.19 12.82 3.47
C LYS A 99 11.32 14.33 3.66
N ILE A 100 11.88 14.73 4.79
CA ILE A 100 12.14 16.12 5.12
C ILE A 100 13.55 16.48 4.62
N THR A 101 13.66 17.55 3.84
CA THR A 101 14.93 18.05 3.29
C THR A 101 15.17 19.48 3.77
N ILE A 102 16.27 19.69 4.49
CA ILE A 102 16.80 21.02 4.78
C ILE A 102 17.73 21.42 3.64
N MET A 103 17.47 22.57 3.00
CA MET A 103 18.34 23.10 1.95
C MET A 103 19.21 24.22 2.52
N PHE A 104 20.52 23.98 2.59
CA PHE A 104 21.51 24.98 2.99
C PHE A 104 21.83 25.91 1.82
N ARG A 105 22.07 27.20 2.09
CA ARG A 105 22.57 28.15 1.08
C ARG A 105 23.88 28.81 1.51
N GLY A 106 24.80 28.94 0.56
CA GLY A 106 26.07 29.64 0.75
C GLY A 106 26.84 29.13 1.98
N ARG A 107 27.19 30.05 2.87
CA ARG A 107 27.96 29.78 4.11
C ARG A 107 27.23 28.90 5.14
N GLU A 108 25.96 28.56 4.92
CA GLU A 108 25.23 27.68 5.84
C GLU A 108 25.65 26.21 5.72
N GLN A 109 26.31 25.80 4.63
CA GLN A 109 26.78 24.42 4.45
C GLN A 109 27.84 23.99 5.46
N SER A 110 28.61 24.94 6.01
CA SER A 110 29.57 24.69 7.09
C SER A 110 28.92 24.60 8.47
N ARG A 111 27.58 24.72 8.54
CA ARG A 111 26.80 24.72 9.79
C ARG A 111 25.70 23.65 9.80
N PRO A 112 26.07 22.35 9.69
CA PRO A 112 25.11 21.26 9.69
C PRO A 112 24.27 21.17 10.99
N GLU A 113 24.79 21.69 12.10
CA GLU A 113 24.10 21.72 13.40
C GLU A 113 22.78 22.48 13.36
N LEU A 114 22.61 23.44 12.44
CA LEU A 114 21.35 24.15 12.25
C LEU A 114 20.28 23.24 11.64
N GLY A 115 20.66 22.41 10.66
CA GLY A 115 19.74 21.45 10.04
C GLY A 115 19.36 20.33 11.01
N ILE A 116 20.35 19.78 11.74
CA ILE A 116 20.13 18.72 12.72
C ILE A 116 19.15 19.18 13.80
N ARG A 117 19.36 20.36 14.40
CA ARG A 117 18.45 20.90 15.42
C ARG A 117 17.03 21.10 14.90
N LEU A 118 16.88 21.60 13.67
CA LEU A 118 15.56 21.80 13.08
C LEU A 118 14.83 20.46 12.82
N LEU A 119 15.57 19.45 12.34
CA LEU A 119 15.02 18.11 12.13
C LEU A 119 14.66 17.42 13.44
N GLN A 120 15.52 17.52 14.46
CA GLN A 120 15.26 17.00 15.80
C GLN A 120 14.06 17.66 16.48
N ARG A 121 13.93 18.98 16.34
CA ARG A 121 12.75 19.71 16.81
C ARG A 121 11.50 19.19 16.13
N LEU A 122 11.51 19.10 14.80
CA LEU A 122 10.37 18.60 14.04
C LEU A 122 10.01 17.16 14.41
N SER A 123 10.99 16.26 14.57
CA SER A 123 10.72 14.88 14.97
C SER A 123 10.13 14.78 16.36
N THR A 124 10.52 15.67 17.27
CA THR A 124 9.97 15.75 18.62
C THR A 124 8.53 16.26 18.59
N ASP A 125 8.27 17.33 17.84
CA ASP A 125 6.94 17.94 17.73
C ASP A 125 5.89 17.01 17.10
N VAL A 126 6.31 15.98 16.35
CA VAL A 126 5.42 14.98 15.72
C VAL A 126 5.64 13.55 16.22
N ALA A 127 6.32 13.38 17.36
CA ALA A 127 6.69 12.07 17.91
C ALA A 127 5.49 11.15 18.17
N ASP A 128 4.31 11.73 18.45
CA ASP A 128 3.06 10.98 18.68
C ASP A 128 2.48 10.34 17.39
N LEU A 129 2.89 10.82 16.21
CA LEU A 129 2.32 10.41 14.93
C LEU A 129 3.25 9.50 14.13
N GLY A 130 4.56 9.60 14.35
CA GLY A 130 5.54 8.82 13.63
C GLY A 130 6.89 8.75 14.32
N TYR A 131 7.79 7.97 13.73
CA TYR A 131 9.15 7.76 14.18
C TYR A 131 10.15 8.06 13.06
N VAL A 132 11.41 8.29 13.42
CA VAL A 132 12.49 8.48 12.46
C VAL A 132 12.88 7.12 11.88
N GLU A 133 12.58 6.91 10.59
CA GLU A 133 12.99 5.71 9.85
C GLU A 133 14.42 5.84 9.34
N ALA A 134 14.80 7.02 8.86
CA ALA A 134 16.16 7.34 8.44
C ALA A 134 16.66 8.61 9.14
N GLN A 135 17.77 8.47 9.87
CA GLN A 135 18.40 9.56 10.61
C GLN A 135 18.85 10.71 9.69
N PRO A 136 18.95 11.94 10.23
CA PRO A 136 19.47 13.08 9.50
C PRO A 136 20.82 12.77 8.84
N LYS A 137 20.87 12.83 7.50
CA LYS A 137 22.08 12.62 6.72
C LYS A 137 22.33 13.82 5.81
N GLN A 138 23.55 14.33 5.82
CA GLN A 138 23.97 15.37 4.90
C GLN A 138 24.31 14.77 3.53
N ASP A 139 23.78 15.39 2.48
CA ASP A 139 24.03 15.07 1.09
C ASP A 139 24.28 16.38 0.32
N GLY A 140 25.56 16.74 0.20
CA GLY A 140 26.01 18.01 -0.36
C GLY A 140 25.37 19.22 0.32
N ARG A 141 24.57 19.97 -0.45
CA ARG A 141 23.87 21.18 0.01
C ARG A 141 22.56 20.91 0.76
N ASN A 142 22.18 19.63 0.88
CA ASN A 142 20.94 19.20 1.49
C ASN A 142 21.24 18.36 2.74
N MET A 143 20.30 18.34 3.67
CA MET A 143 20.27 17.34 4.74
C MET A 143 18.88 16.74 4.80
N THR A 144 18.80 15.42 4.81
CA THR A 144 17.53 14.71 4.71
C THR A 144 17.29 13.82 5.92
N MET A 145 16.03 13.71 6.33
CA MET A 145 15.53 12.77 7.34
C MET A 145 14.25 12.16 6.80
N VAL A 146 14.03 10.86 7.05
CA VAL A 146 12.77 10.21 6.68
C VAL A 146 12.03 9.82 7.95
N MET A 147 10.77 10.23 8.01
CA MET A 147 9.83 9.85 9.05
C MET A 147 8.78 8.90 8.52
N ALA A 148 8.43 7.90 9.31
CA ALA A 148 7.37 6.94 9.03
C ALA A 148 6.25 7.06 10.06
N PRO A 149 4.98 6.84 9.69
CA PRO A 149 3.86 6.90 10.61
C PRO A 149 3.85 5.68 11.54
N HIS A 150 3.43 5.85 12.79
CA HIS A 150 3.29 4.74 13.75
C HIS A 150 2.21 3.75 13.35
N LYS A 151 1.12 4.26 12.76
CA LYS A 151 0.05 3.43 12.21
C LYS A 151 0.30 3.32 10.72
N GLY A 152 0.41 2.07 10.24
CA GLY A 152 0.41 1.76 8.81
C GLY A 152 -0.82 2.37 8.13
N PRO A 153 -0.81 2.48 6.80
CA PRO A 153 -1.76 3.33 6.10
C PRO A 153 -3.19 2.99 6.47
N ALA A 154 -3.89 3.98 7.03
CA ALA A 154 -5.26 3.82 7.46
C ALA A 154 -6.08 3.38 6.24
N LYS A 155 -6.68 2.18 6.31
CA LYS A 155 -7.71 1.81 5.34
C LYS A 155 -8.73 2.94 5.32
N PRO A 156 -9.10 3.51 4.15
CA PRO A 156 -10.13 4.53 4.11
C PRO A 156 -11.36 3.94 4.79
N GLN A 157 -11.74 4.53 5.92
CA GLN A 157 -12.91 4.14 6.68
C GLN A 157 -14.09 4.49 5.76
N ARG A 158 -14.61 3.50 5.05
CA ARG A 158 -15.85 3.65 4.28
C ARG A 158 -16.89 4.04 5.31
N VAL A 159 -17.36 5.29 5.26
CA VAL A 159 -18.64 5.64 5.86
C VAL A 159 -19.65 4.69 5.22
N PRO A 160 -20.37 3.86 5.99
CA PRO A 160 -21.45 3.07 5.43
C PRO A 160 -22.47 4.08 4.91
N GLU A 161 -22.61 4.11 3.58
CA GLU A 161 -23.69 4.83 2.91
C GLU A 161 -24.98 4.16 3.40
N SER A 162 -25.62 4.81 4.35
CA SER A 162 -26.92 4.40 4.90
C SER A 162 -27.89 4.27 3.74
N ALA A 163 -28.39 3.05 3.54
CA ALA A 163 -29.46 2.75 2.61
C ALA A 163 -30.65 3.66 2.90
N THR A 164 -30.88 4.65 2.03
CA THR A 164 -32.17 5.31 1.92
C THR A 164 -33.09 4.34 1.18
N GLN A 165 -33.87 3.58 1.95
CA GLN A 165 -35.09 2.97 1.45
C GLN A 165 -36.11 4.10 1.20
N GLY A 166 -36.70 4.10 0.01
CA GLY A 166 -37.84 4.90 -0.41
C GLY A 166 -38.46 4.26 -1.62
#